data_AF-A0A5N6WNG8-F1
#
_entry.id   AF-A0A5N6WNG8-F1
#
_cell.length_a   1.000
_cell.length_b   1.000
_cell.length_c   1.000
_cell.angle_alpha   90.00
_cell.angle_beta   90.00
_cell.angle_gamma   90.00
#
_symmetry.space_group_name_H-M   'P 1'
#
loop_
_entity.id
_entity.type
_entity.pdbx_description
1 polymer ?
#
loop_
_entity_poly.entity_id
_entity_poly.type
_entity_poly.pdbx_seq_one_letter_code
_entity_poly.pdbx_strand_id
1 'polypeptide(L)'
;MLSLRTIARSVPRTFSRSIAISSRSALFRPIPTAAPKNVILQSALKPSYAAFSTSSVFKQSQAEGDFELAAKLEDELKHEKASGLEDLDSSVQNIQYVLQNNSWEVKDVPGDQEVVLTKKFGNEEIRLTFTVADLQNLSEQEEFDDQALSDELDFEGGHQPANRGASGNVAQHPEDRVAPADRELDELDRDLEPSFPARVNITVEKPSNGALLIQTVAQDGLFQIEEVSYFSKPDLAHAQTAEKDWARQSLYAGPPFENLDEDLQTFLERYLEERGINAELANMIPDYIQVKEQKEYVRWLENVKNFISA
;
A
#
# COMPACT_ATOMS: atom_id res chain seq x y z
N MET A 1 -40.95 -10.02 -8.19
CA MET A 1 -41.31 -11.06 -7.20
C MET A 1 -40.15 -12.02 -7.11
N LEU A 2 -39.72 -12.35 -5.87
CA LEU A 2 -38.53 -13.13 -5.45
C LEU A 2 -37.26 -12.27 -5.28
N SER A 3 -36.50 -12.27 -4.19
CA SER A 3 -36.66 -12.72 -2.79
C SER A 3 -35.48 -12.10 -2.02
N LEU A 4 -35.74 -11.26 -1.00
CA LEU A 4 -34.73 -10.72 -0.09
C LEU A 4 -34.20 -11.83 0.84
N ARG A 5 -32.88 -11.90 1.05
CA ARG A 5 -32.27 -12.62 2.18
C ARG A 5 -31.18 -11.78 2.80
N THR A 6 -31.55 -11.09 3.88
CA THR A 6 -30.66 -10.49 4.87
C THR A 6 -30.15 -11.58 5.80
N ILE A 7 -28.84 -11.67 6.03
CA ILE A 7 -28.25 -12.46 7.12
C ILE A 7 -27.22 -11.61 7.84
N ALA A 8 -27.61 -11.10 9.02
CA ALA A 8 -26.69 -10.63 10.05
C ALA A 8 -26.22 -11.85 10.86
N ARG A 9 -24.91 -11.94 11.16
CA ARG A 9 -24.40 -12.82 12.21
C ARG A 9 -23.35 -12.11 13.06
N SER A 10 -23.75 -11.91 14.31
CA SER A 10 -22.95 -11.50 15.46
C SER A 10 -22.06 -12.65 15.93
N VAL A 11 -20.86 -12.31 16.44
CA VAL A 11 -19.88 -13.26 16.99
C VAL A 11 -19.81 -13.09 18.50
N PRO A 12 -19.99 -14.14 19.33
CA PRO A 12 -19.55 -14.13 20.71
C PRO A 12 -18.13 -14.72 20.82
N ARG A 13 -17.21 -13.96 21.43
CA ARG A 13 -15.90 -14.46 21.87
C ARG A 13 -16.08 -15.31 23.14
N THR A 14 -15.69 -16.58 23.10
CA THR A 14 -15.47 -17.38 24.31
C THR A 14 -14.02 -17.87 24.33
N PHE A 15 -13.31 -17.54 25.41
CA PHE A 15 -11.96 -18.02 25.69
C PHE A 15 -12.07 -19.41 26.33
N SER A 16 -11.45 -20.43 25.73
CA SER A 16 -11.23 -21.73 26.37
C SER A 16 -9.80 -21.81 26.90
N ARG A 17 -9.65 -21.85 28.22
CA ARG A 17 -8.37 -22.04 28.93
C ARG A 17 -8.28 -23.50 29.36
N SER A 18 -7.38 -24.26 28.73
CA SER A 18 -7.13 -25.66 29.07
C SER A 18 -6.05 -25.76 30.14
N ILE A 19 -6.38 -26.30 31.32
CA ILE A 19 -5.39 -26.67 32.35
C ILE A 19 -5.33 -28.20 32.36
N ALA A 20 -4.18 -28.74 31.98
CA ALA A 20 -3.86 -30.15 32.09
C ALA A 20 -3.52 -30.49 33.56
N ILE A 21 -4.15 -31.54 34.10
CA ILE A 21 -3.81 -32.11 35.40
C ILE A 21 -3.20 -33.49 35.16
N SER A 22 -1.95 -33.65 35.55
CA SER A 22 -1.20 -34.91 35.52
C SER A 22 -1.49 -35.72 36.80
N SER A 23 -1.86 -36.99 36.67
CA SER A 23 -1.97 -37.93 37.78
C SER A 23 -0.69 -38.76 37.93
N ARG A 24 -0.19 -38.85 39.17
CA ARG A 24 1.00 -39.61 39.56
C ARG A 24 0.71 -41.10 39.73
N SER A 25 1.80 -41.85 39.57
CA SER A 25 2.00 -43.29 39.69
C SER A 25 1.80 -43.85 41.11
N ALA A 26 1.34 -45.10 41.18
CA ALA A 26 1.47 -45.96 42.35
C ALA A 26 1.95 -47.35 41.94
N LEU A 27 3.10 -47.74 42.51
CA LEU A 27 3.73 -49.05 42.45
C LEU A 27 2.98 -50.03 43.34
N PHE A 28 2.78 -51.29 42.94
CA PHE A 28 2.85 -52.44 43.86
C PHE A 28 3.10 -53.76 43.10
N ARG A 29 4.01 -54.58 43.66
CA ARG A 29 4.36 -55.98 43.30
C ARG A 29 4.23 -56.83 44.57
N PRO A 30 3.71 -58.09 44.48
CA PRO A 30 4.50 -59.30 44.84
C PRO A 30 4.19 -60.48 43.87
N ILE A 31 5.17 -61.20 43.28
CA ILE A 31 5.90 -62.43 43.67
C ILE A 31 5.01 -63.71 43.89
N PRO A 32 5.41 -64.90 43.38
CA PRO A 32 4.51 -65.96 42.92
C PRO A 32 4.45 -67.21 43.82
N THR A 33 3.44 -68.06 43.63
CA THR A 33 3.44 -69.47 44.05
C THR A 33 2.70 -70.38 43.04
N ALA A 34 3.27 -71.57 42.85
CA ALA A 34 3.00 -72.55 41.80
C ALA A 34 1.69 -73.35 41.91
N ALA A 35 1.16 -73.84 40.77
CA ALA A 35 0.96 -75.27 40.45
C ALA A 35 0.11 -75.44 39.16
N PRO A 36 0.34 -76.49 38.34
CA PRO A 36 -0.37 -76.70 37.07
C PRO A 36 -1.59 -77.61 37.23
N LYS A 37 -2.59 -77.47 36.36
CA LYS A 37 -3.57 -78.52 36.01
C LYS A 37 -4.17 -78.23 34.62
N ASN A 38 -4.11 -79.26 33.77
CA ASN A 38 -4.69 -79.35 32.44
C ASN A 38 -6.21 -79.06 32.43
N VAL A 39 -6.75 -78.61 31.30
CA VAL A 39 -7.79 -79.29 30.50
C VAL A 39 -8.11 -78.48 29.25
N ILE A 40 -8.27 -79.22 28.15
CA ILE A 40 -8.60 -78.84 26.78
C ILE A 40 -10.06 -78.34 26.72
N LEU A 41 -10.33 -77.28 25.95
CA LEU A 41 -11.58 -77.15 25.20
C LEU A 41 -11.41 -76.16 24.04
N GLN A 42 -11.77 -76.65 22.86
CA GLN A 42 -11.75 -75.98 21.58
C GLN A 42 -12.78 -74.84 21.55
N SER A 43 -12.42 -73.69 20.99
CA SER A 43 -13.37 -72.87 20.25
C SER A 43 -12.66 -72.19 19.08
N ALA A 44 -13.21 -72.42 17.89
CA ALA A 44 -12.77 -71.84 16.64
C ALA A 44 -13.11 -70.35 16.63
N LEU A 45 -12.12 -69.49 16.38
CA LEU A 45 -12.34 -68.13 15.90
C LEU A 45 -11.39 -67.87 14.72
N LYS A 46 -12.02 -67.30 13.68
CA LYS A 46 -11.59 -67.15 12.29
C LYS A 46 -10.27 -66.37 12.16
N PRO A 47 -9.51 -66.53 11.06
CA PRO A 47 -8.38 -65.64 10.79
C PRO A 47 -8.90 -64.21 10.63
N SER A 48 -8.49 -63.31 11.52
CA SER A 48 -8.61 -61.87 11.32
C SER A 48 -7.68 -61.52 10.16
N TYR A 49 -8.24 -61.41 8.96
CA TYR A 49 -7.55 -60.75 7.86
C TYR A 49 -7.19 -59.35 8.31
N ALA A 50 -5.91 -58.99 8.25
CA ALA A 50 -5.50 -57.60 8.37
C ALA A 50 -6.22 -56.84 7.25
N ALA A 51 -7.09 -55.89 7.61
CA ALA A 51 -7.63 -54.96 6.64
C ALA A 51 -6.46 -54.15 6.09
N PHE A 52 -6.03 -54.47 4.87
CA PHE A 52 -5.16 -53.60 4.11
C PHE A 52 -5.96 -52.31 3.86
N SER A 53 -5.63 -51.28 4.63
CA SER A 53 -6.03 -49.93 4.30
C SER A 53 -5.34 -49.57 2.99
N THR A 54 -6.07 -49.63 1.88
CA THR A 54 -5.68 -49.08 0.58
C THR A 54 -6.03 -47.60 0.48
N SER A 55 -6.22 -46.94 1.61
CA SER A 55 -6.11 -45.50 1.67
C SER A 55 -4.65 -45.23 1.38
N SER A 56 -4.29 -45.08 0.09
CA SER A 56 -3.15 -44.26 -0.26
C SER A 56 -3.29 -43.05 0.63
N VAL A 57 -2.30 -42.85 1.49
CA VAL A 57 -2.02 -41.53 2.00
C VAL A 57 -1.99 -40.71 0.73
N PHE A 58 -3.06 -39.97 0.48
CA PHE A 58 -3.06 -38.90 -0.47
C PHE A 58 -1.99 -37.99 0.12
N LYS A 59 -0.75 -38.23 -0.28
CA LYS A 59 0.24 -37.20 -0.41
C LYS A 59 -0.45 -36.31 -1.43
N GLN A 60 -1.35 -35.45 -0.93
CA GLN A 60 -1.76 -34.28 -1.64
C GLN A 60 -0.43 -33.70 -2.09
N SER A 61 -0.22 -33.71 -3.40
CA SER A 61 0.98 -33.14 -4.01
C SER A 61 1.23 -31.84 -3.29
N GLN A 62 2.44 -31.65 -2.77
CA GLN A 62 2.84 -30.39 -2.16
C GLN A 62 2.33 -29.27 -3.08
N ALA A 63 1.34 -28.54 -2.59
CA ALA A 63 0.75 -27.34 -3.13
C ALA A 63 0.82 -27.16 -4.67
N GLU A 64 -0.10 -27.80 -5.40
CA GLU A 64 -0.29 -27.52 -6.84
C GLU A 64 -0.52 -26.02 -7.12
N GLY A 65 -1.20 -25.32 -6.22
CA GLY A 65 -1.41 -23.86 -6.31
C GLY A 65 -0.15 -23.02 -6.15
N ASP A 66 0.89 -23.50 -5.46
CA ASP A 66 2.14 -22.74 -5.28
C ASP A 66 2.92 -22.66 -6.60
N PHE A 67 2.87 -23.73 -7.40
CA PHE A 67 3.48 -23.75 -8.73
C PHE A 67 2.79 -22.78 -9.70
N GLU A 68 1.45 -22.79 -9.72
CA GLU A 68 0.68 -21.87 -10.57
C GLU A 68 0.91 -20.41 -10.17
N LEU A 69 0.91 -20.13 -8.86
CA LEU A 69 1.13 -18.79 -8.34
C LEU A 69 2.56 -18.31 -8.61
N ALA A 70 3.58 -19.15 -8.40
CA ALA A 70 4.97 -18.82 -8.69
C ALA A 70 5.20 -18.57 -10.19
N ALA A 71 4.56 -19.35 -11.07
CA ALA A 71 4.61 -19.13 -12.51
C ALA A 71 3.99 -17.78 -12.89
N LYS A 72 2.83 -17.45 -12.31
CA LYS A 72 2.17 -16.16 -12.56
C LYS A 72 3.03 -14.99 -12.08
N LEU A 73 3.58 -15.06 -10.87
CA LEU A 73 4.48 -14.03 -10.33
C LEU A 73 5.74 -13.85 -11.17
N GLU A 74 6.29 -14.94 -11.70
CA GLU A 74 7.44 -14.89 -12.62
C GLU A 74 7.10 -14.19 -13.94
N ASP A 75 5.90 -14.43 -14.47
CA ASP A 75 5.45 -13.76 -15.69
C ASP A 75 5.22 -12.27 -15.44
N GLU A 76 4.53 -11.88 -14.35
CA GLU A 76 4.38 -10.47 -13.95
C GLU A 76 5.75 -9.80 -13.79
N LEU A 77 6.68 -10.41 -13.05
CA LEU A 77 8.01 -9.84 -12.84
C LEU A 77 8.78 -9.61 -14.15
N LYS A 78 8.62 -10.49 -15.16
CA LYS A 78 9.22 -10.28 -16.49
C LYS A 78 8.58 -9.12 -17.23
N HIS A 79 7.25 -9.00 -17.14
CA HIS A 79 6.53 -7.88 -17.74
C HIS A 79 7.01 -6.56 -17.13
N GLU A 80 7.00 -6.45 -15.80
CA GLU A 80 7.39 -5.22 -15.08
C GLU A 80 8.85 -4.82 -15.27
N LYS A 81 9.77 -5.79 -15.37
CA LYS A 81 11.19 -5.50 -15.67
C LYS A 81 11.43 -5.08 -17.11
N ALA A 82 10.54 -5.45 -18.03
CA ALA A 82 10.68 -5.14 -19.45
C ALA A 82 10.03 -3.79 -19.81
N SER A 83 8.85 -3.47 -19.26
CA SER A 83 8.11 -2.25 -19.60
C SER A 83 8.17 -1.16 -18.53
N GLY A 84 8.03 -1.53 -17.25
CA GLY A 84 7.70 -0.54 -16.21
C GLY A 84 8.77 0.51 -15.92
N LEU A 85 10.04 0.28 -16.31
CA LEU A 85 11.08 1.31 -16.18
C LEU A 85 11.22 2.19 -17.43
N GLU A 86 10.90 1.67 -18.61
CA GLU A 86 11.01 2.40 -19.89
C GLU A 86 9.97 3.53 -19.95
N ASP A 87 8.79 3.28 -19.39
CA ASP A 87 7.70 4.27 -19.29
C ASP A 87 8.04 5.43 -18.32
N LEU A 88 9.00 5.24 -17.40
CA LEU A 88 9.38 6.21 -16.37
C LEU A 88 10.75 6.87 -16.61
N ASP A 89 11.35 6.69 -17.80
CA ASP A 89 12.67 7.24 -18.12
C ASP A 89 12.70 8.77 -18.05
N SER A 90 11.61 9.44 -18.44
CA SER A 90 11.44 10.90 -18.30
C SER A 90 11.47 11.34 -16.83
N SER A 91 10.69 10.68 -15.98
CA SER A 91 10.65 10.92 -14.53
C SER A 91 12.02 10.69 -13.88
N VAL A 92 12.73 9.62 -14.26
CA VAL A 92 14.10 9.35 -13.78
C VAL A 92 15.06 10.48 -14.18
N GLN A 93 14.97 10.99 -15.40
CA GLN A 93 15.80 12.11 -15.86
C GLN A 93 15.47 13.40 -15.11
N ASN A 94 14.19 13.70 -14.89
CA ASN A 94 13.75 14.85 -14.11
C ASN A 94 14.31 14.79 -12.68
N ILE A 95 14.13 13.65 -11.99
CA ILE A 95 14.67 13.42 -10.65
C ILE A 95 16.18 13.68 -10.59
N GLN A 96 16.95 13.14 -11.54
CA GLN A 96 18.39 13.34 -11.58
C GLN A 96 18.77 14.80 -11.77
N TYR A 97 18.08 15.51 -12.67
CA TYR A 97 18.30 16.92 -12.93
C TYR A 97 18.06 17.77 -11.68
N VAL A 98 16.90 17.62 -11.03
CA VAL A 98 16.54 18.41 -9.83
C VAL A 98 17.49 18.14 -8.67
N LEU A 99 17.83 16.88 -8.42
CA LEU A 99 18.73 16.50 -7.32
C LEU A 99 20.17 17.03 -7.53
N GLN A 100 20.68 16.99 -8.76
CA GLN A 100 22.01 17.51 -9.10
C GLN A 100 22.07 19.04 -8.96
N ASN A 101 21.02 19.74 -9.38
CA ASN A 101 20.98 21.19 -9.34
C ASN A 101 20.82 21.74 -7.93
N ASN A 102 20.04 21.07 -7.08
CA ASN A 102 19.60 21.63 -5.81
C ASN A 102 20.41 21.13 -4.59
N SER A 103 21.45 20.32 -4.78
CA SER A 103 22.35 19.82 -3.70
C SER A 103 21.61 19.12 -2.55
N TRP A 104 20.55 18.37 -2.87
CA TRP A 104 19.83 17.54 -1.89
C TRP A 104 20.55 16.21 -1.67
N GLU A 105 20.75 15.84 -0.41
CA GLU A 105 21.18 14.49 -0.02
C GLU A 105 19.95 13.61 0.16
N VAL A 106 19.87 12.52 -0.61
CA VAL A 106 18.73 11.60 -0.63
C VAL A 106 19.03 10.37 0.22
N LYS A 107 18.13 10.07 1.15
CA LYS A 107 18.10 8.80 1.88
C LYS A 107 16.85 8.03 1.46
N ASP A 108 17.05 7.08 0.57
CA ASP A 108 16.05 6.14 0.07
C ASP A 108 16.52 4.71 0.39
N VAL A 109 15.77 4.02 1.25
CA VAL A 109 16.09 2.66 1.69
C VAL A 109 15.14 1.68 0.98
N PRO A 110 15.68 0.72 0.20
CA PRO A 110 14.84 -0.24 -0.49
C PRO A 110 14.06 -1.13 0.48
N GLY A 111 12.73 -1.16 0.33
CA GLY A 111 11.77 -1.82 1.23
C GLY A 111 11.09 -0.89 2.24
N ASP A 112 11.61 0.33 2.44
CA ASP A 112 10.94 1.36 3.24
C ASP A 112 10.12 2.26 2.30
N GLN A 113 8.94 2.68 2.74
CA GLN A 113 8.06 3.58 1.94
C GLN A 113 8.48 5.05 2.04
N GLU A 114 9.15 5.45 3.12
CA GLU A 114 9.55 6.84 3.37
C GLU A 114 10.83 7.20 2.62
N VAL A 115 10.83 8.37 1.97
CA VAL A 115 12.00 8.98 1.36
C VAL A 115 12.33 10.27 2.09
N VAL A 116 13.62 10.48 2.38
CA VAL A 116 14.09 11.66 3.11
C VAL A 116 15.11 12.43 2.28
N LEU A 117 14.79 13.67 1.94
CA LEU A 117 15.72 14.63 1.35
C LEU A 117 16.26 15.56 2.44
N THR A 118 17.56 15.80 2.45
CA THR A 118 18.20 16.70 3.42
C THR A 118 19.13 17.68 2.73
N LYS A 119 19.15 18.90 3.25
CA LYS A 119 20.02 19.98 2.75
C LYS A 119 20.31 20.96 3.86
N LYS A 120 21.44 21.67 3.75
CA LYS A 120 21.78 22.79 4.63
C LYS A 120 21.53 24.11 3.93
N PHE A 121 20.97 25.07 4.65
CA PHE A 121 20.78 26.44 4.20
C PHE A 121 21.30 27.40 5.27
N GLY A 122 22.50 27.94 5.05
CA GLY A 122 23.19 28.75 6.05
C GLY A 122 23.45 27.97 7.34
N ASN A 123 22.79 28.36 8.43
CA ASN A 123 22.84 27.68 9.74
C ASN A 123 21.64 26.78 10.01
N GLU A 124 20.77 26.57 9.03
CA GLU A 124 19.56 25.77 9.14
C GLU A 124 19.76 24.40 8.48
N GLU A 125 19.17 23.36 9.07
CA GLU A 125 19.04 22.04 8.46
C GLU A 125 17.61 21.88 7.96
N ILE A 126 17.47 21.63 6.66
CA ILE A 126 16.18 21.40 6.01
C ILE A 126 16.07 19.91 5.74
N ARG A 127 14.95 19.33 6.18
CA ARG A 127 14.57 17.95 5.91
C ARG A 127 13.22 17.94 5.23
N LEU A 128 13.09 17.21 4.15
CA LEU A 128 11.84 17.00 3.44
C LEU A 128 11.57 15.50 3.42
N THR A 129 10.37 15.09 3.83
CA THR A 129 9.96 13.68 3.90
C THR A 129 8.63 13.50 3.20
N PHE A 130 8.57 12.53 2.30
CA PHE A 130 7.35 12.08 1.62
C PHE A 130 7.32 10.55 1.59
N THR A 131 6.15 9.97 1.35
CA THR A 131 5.94 8.52 1.37
C THR A 131 5.27 8.04 0.10
N VAL A 132 5.61 6.83 -0.33
CA VAL A 132 4.95 6.18 -1.46
C VAL A 132 3.51 5.76 -1.13
N ALA A 133 3.16 5.64 0.16
CA ALA A 133 1.82 5.28 0.61
C ALA A 133 0.72 6.26 0.16
N ASP A 134 1.07 7.50 -0.20
CA ASP A 134 0.08 8.49 -0.66
C ASP A 134 -0.61 8.03 -1.95
N LEU A 135 0.13 7.40 -2.87
CA LEU A 135 -0.41 6.87 -4.14
C LEU A 135 -1.44 5.75 -3.89
N GLN A 136 -1.23 4.95 -2.85
CA GLN A 136 -2.15 3.87 -2.46
C GLN A 136 -3.46 4.45 -1.91
N ASN A 137 -3.39 5.48 -1.07
CA ASN A 137 -4.59 6.11 -0.50
C ASN A 137 -5.47 6.80 -1.57
N LEU A 138 -4.86 7.36 -2.61
CA LEU A 138 -5.58 7.97 -3.73
C LEU A 138 -6.37 6.94 -4.54
N SER A 139 -5.77 5.78 -4.84
CA SER A 139 -6.45 4.70 -5.55
C SER A 139 -7.69 4.18 -4.80
N GLU A 140 -7.63 4.12 -3.46
CA GLU A 140 -8.78 3.73 -2.64
C GLU A 140 -9.91 4.78 -2.66
N GLN A 141 -9.57 6.06 -2.82
CA GLN A 141 -10.52 7.16 -2.80
C GLN A 141 -11.23 7.33 -4.15
N GLU A 142 -10.53 7.16 -5.27
CA GLU A 142 -11.13 7.11 -6.61
C GLU A 142 -12.09 5.92 -6.76
N GLU A 143 -11.73 4.74 -6.24
CA GLU A 143 -12.62 3.56 -6.27
C GLU A 143 -13.91 3.77 -5.45
N PHE A 144 -13.85 4.58 -4.39
CA PHE A 144 -15.02 4.94 -3.58
C PHE A 144 -15.93 5.95 -4.28
N ASP A 145 -15.35 6.95 -4.96
CA ASP A 145 -16.10 7.96 -5.71
C ASP A 145 -16.77 7.34 -6.96
N ASP A 146 -16.10 6.43 -7.66
CA ASP A 146 -16.68 5.67 -8.78
C ASP A 146 -17.83 4.76 -8.33
N GLN A 147 -17.72 4.13 -7.15
CA GLN A 147 -18.83 3.35 -6.56
C GLN A 147 -20.02 4.24 -6.20
N ALA A 148 -19.78 5.45 -5.66
CA ALA A 148 -20.83 6.40 -5.34
C ALA A 148 -21.54 6.96 -6.58
N LEU A 149 -20.79 7.23 -7.66
CA LEU A 149 -21.34 7.63 -8.97
C LEU A 149 -22.10 6.50 -9.65
N SER A 150 -21.68 5.24 -9.47
CA SER A 150 -22.40 4.08 -10.00
C SER A 150 -23.79 3.90 -9.39
N ASP A 151 -23.96 4.23 -8.11
CA ASP A 151 -25.25 4.19 -7.42
C ASP A 151 -26.17 5.40 -7.77
N GLU A 152 -25.59 6.54 -8.17
CA GLU A 152 -26.35 7.73 -8.60
C GLU A 152 -26.86 7.63 -10.05
N LEU A 153 -26.11 6.96 -10.93
CA LEU A 153 -26.52 6.68 -12.32
C LEU A 153 -27.72 5.72 -12.45
N ASP A 154 -28.07 4.98 -11.39
CA ASP A 154 -29.21 4.07 -11.37
C ASP A 154 -30.53 4.74 -10.96
N PHE A 155 -30.53 6.02 -10.53
CA PHE A 155 -31.74 6.72 -10.08
C PHE A 155 -32.29 7.80 -11.03
N GLU A 156 -31.54 8.23 -12.06
CA GLU A 156 -32.01 9.27 -12.98
C GLU A 156 -31.78 8.93 -14.46
N GLY A 157 -32.83 8.45 -15.14
CA GLY A 157 -32.89 8.51 -16.61
C GLY A 157 -33.33 7.25 -17.33
N GLY A 158 -34.60 6.86 -17.14
CA GLY A 158 -35.28 5.96 -18.07
C GLY A 158 -35.42 6.57 -19.47
N HIS A 159 -34.42 6.41 -20.32
CA HIS A 159 -34.55 6.50 -21.78
C HIS A 159 -33.67 5.45 -22.45
N GLN A 160 -34.24 4.27 -22.69
CA GLN A 160 -33.70 3.32 -23.66
C GLN A 160 -33.94 3.84 -25.09
N PRO A 161 -32.93 4.12 -25.91
CA PRO A 161 -33.08 3.94 -27.34
C PRO A 161 -33.00 2.44 -27.63
N ALA A 162 -34.14 1.88 -28.04
CA ALA A 162 -34.19 0.53 -28.58
C ALA A 162 -33.35 0.47 -29.88
N ASN A 163 -32.15 -0.10 -29.83
CA ASN A 163 -31.52 -0.63 -31.03
C ASN A 163 -30.90 -2.00 -30.76
N ARG A 164 -31.75 -3.02 -30.91
CA ARG A 164 -31.39 -4.43 -30.89
C ARG A 164 -30.60 -4.73 -32.17
N GLY A 165 -29.44 -5.37 -32.01
CA GLY A 165 -28.34 -5.36 -32.98
C GLY A 165 -28.59 -5.97 -34.37
N ALA A 166 -27.70 -5.60 -35.29
CA ALA A 166 -27.35 -6.35 -36.48
C ALA A 166 -25.94 -5.92 -36.94
N SER A 167 -25.07 -6.90 -37.14
CA SER A 167 -23.71 -6.76 -37.63
C SER A 167 -23.70 -6.16 -39.05
N GLY A 168 -23.10 -4.99 -39.22
CA GLY A 168 -22.88 -4.35 -40.52
C GLY A 168 -22.24 -2.99 -40.32
N ASN A 169 -21.18 -2.70 -41.07
CA ASN A 169 -20.43 -1.42 -41.05
C ASN A 169 -21.37 -0.22 -40.84
N VAL A 170 -21.28 0.39 -39.65
CA VAL A 170 -21.96 1.64 -39.36
C VAL A 170 -21.29 2.71 -40.22
N ALA A 171 -22.00 3.22 -41.22
CA ALA A 171 -21.61 4.45 -41.87
C ALA A 171 -21.81 5.58 -40.85
N GLN A 172 -20.71 6.05 -40.26
CA GLN A 172 -20.70 7.29 -39.49
C GLN A 172 -21.28 8.40 -40.38
N HIS A 173 -22.28 9.09 -39.86
CA HIS A 173 -22.87 10.25 -40.52
C HIS A 173 -21.82 11.37 -40.64
N PRO A 174 -21.88 12.26 -41.64
CA PRO A 174 -20.87 13.30 -41.86
C PRO A 174 -20.66 14.24 -40.67
N GLU A 175 -21.70 14.46 -39.86
CA GLU A 175 -21.65 15.22 -38.60
C GLU A 175 -20.94 14.50 -37.44
N ASP A 176 -20.71 13.18 -37.55
CA ASP A 176 -20.09 12.32 -36.52
C ASP A 176 -18.58 12.11 -36.79
N ARG A 177 -18.03 12.86 -37.77
CA ARG A 177 -16.60 12.90 -38.05
C ARG A 177 -15.93 13.89 -37.10
N VAL A 178 -15.29 13.35 -36.07
CA VAL A 178 -14.29 14.08 -35.25
C VAL A 178 -13.31 14.78 -36.19
N ALA A 179 -13.21 16.11 -36.07
CA ALA A 179 -12.32 16.90 -36.90
C ALA A 179 -10.86 16.51 -36.61
N PRO A 180 -9.94 16.60 -37.59
CA PRO A 180 -8.52 16.32 -37.34
C PRO A 180 -7.93 17.14 -36.17
N ALA A 181 -8.39 18.37 -35.97
CA ALA A 181 -7.98 19.22 -34.86
C ALA A 181 -8.48 18.73 -33.49
N ASP A 182 -9.65 18.08 -33.44
CA ASP A 182 -10.17 17.48 -32.20
C ASP A 182 -9.41 16.18 -31.86
N ARG A 183 -8.88 15.47 -32.88
CA ARG A 183 -7.98 14.32 -32.65
C ARG A 183 -6.62 14.73 -32.11
N GLU A 184 -6.07 15.86 -32.56
CA GLU A 184 -4.81 16.40 -32.03
C GLU A 184 -4.98 16.91 -30.58
N LEU A 185 -6.16 17.41 -30.21
CA LEU A 185 -6.44 17.84 -28.83
C LEU A 185 -6.50 16.63 -27.87
N ASP A 186 -7.14 15.53 -28.28
CA ASP A 186 -7.17 14.26 -27.53
C ASP A 186 -5.77 13.62 -27.36
N GLU A 187 -4.83 13.85 -28.30
CA GLU A 187 -3.45 13.38 -28.17
C GLU A 187 -2.64 14.24 -27.18
N LEU A 188 -2.93 15.54 -27.06
CA LEU A 188 -2.27 16.43 -26.10
C LEU A 188 -2.79 16.25 -24.66
N ASP A 189 -4.05 15.86 -24.48
CA ASP A 189 -4.64 15.57 -23.16
C ASP A 189 -4.19 14.20 -22.58
N ARG A 190 -3.68 13.28 -23.42
CA ARG A 190 -3.18 11.97 -22.95
C ARG A 190 -1.82 12.03 -22.26
N ASP A 191 -1.04 13.06 -22.53
CA ASP A 191 0.30 13.24 -21.94
C ASP A 191 0.26 14.01 -20.60
N LEU A 192 -0.91 14.51 -20.19
CA LEU A 192 -1.14 15.11 -18.88
C LEU A 192 -1.74 14.07 -17.95
N GLU A 193 -0.95 13.09 -17.53
CA GLU A 193 -1.32 12.33 -16.33
C GLU A 193 -1.49 13.34 -15.19
N PRO A 194 -2.68 13.44 -14.57
CA PRO A 194 -2.92 14.40 -13.51
C PRO A 194 -1.92 14.13 -12.38
N SER A 195 -1.16 15.16 -11.98
CA SER A 195 -0.25 15.02 -10.85
C SER A 195 -1.08 14.78 -9.59
N PHE A 196 -0.83 13.66 -8.92
CA PHE A 196 -1.55 13.35 -7.70
C PHE A 196 -1.00 14.20 -6.55
N PRO A 197 -1.87 14.59 -5.59
CA PRO A 197 -1.42 15.35 -4.43
C PRO A 197 -0.53 14.48 -3.54
N ALA A 198 0.74 14.85 -3.41
CA ALA A 198 1.70 14.17 -2.55
C ALA A 198 1.84 14.90 -1.21
N ARG A 199 1.71 14.20 -0.08
CA ARG A 199 1.89 14.82 1.24
C ARG A 199 3.38 14.89 1.54
N VAL A 200 3.82 16.10 1.85
CA VAL A 200 5.24 16.40 2.09
C VAL A 200 5.37 17.12 3.41
N ASN A 201 6.12 16.52 4.33
CA ASN A 201 6.48 17.17 5.59
C ASN A 201 7.85 17.83 5.42
N ILE A 202 7.91 19.14 5.63
CA ILE A 202 9.13 19.94 5.58
C ILE A 202 9.49 20.32 7.01
N THR A 203 10.69 19.98 7.44
CA THR A 203 11.23 20.44 8.72
C THR A 203 12.38 21.40 8.49
N VAL A 204 12.37 22.53 9.21
CA VAL A 204 13.48 23.48 9.25
C VAL A 204 13.99 23.58 10.68
N GLU A 205 15.17 23.01 10.93
CA GLU A 205 15.83 23.01 12.23
C GLU A 205 16.87 24.13 12.33
N LYS A 206 16.88 24.81 13.48
CA LYS A 206 17.89 25.80 13.86
C LYS A 206 18.64 25.30 15.10
N PRO A 207 19.99 25.29 15.11
CA PRO A 207 20.82 24.72 16.18
C PRO A 207 20.53 25.18 17.63
N SER A 208 19.78 26.27 17.82
CA SER A 208 19.42 26.77 19.16
C SER A 208 17.99 27.28 19.27
N ASN A 209 17.22 27.24 18.18
CA ASN A 209 15.88 27.85 18.12
C ASN A 209 14.79 26.81 17.80
N GLY A 210 15.05 25.53 18.05
CA GLY A 210 14.09 24.46 17.79
C GLY A 210 13.93 24.14 16.31
N ALA A 211 12.77 23.59 15.95
CA ALA A 211 12.41 23.20 14.60
C ALA A 211 10.99 23.64 14.25
N LEU A 212 10.79 24.04 13.00
CA LEU A 212 9.47 24.18 12.38
C LEU A 212 9.16 22.90 11.62
N LEU A 213 7.96 22.36 11.79
CA LEU A 213 7.37 21.33 10.95
C LEU A 213 6.27 22.00 10.14
N ILE A 214 6.40 21.94 8.82
CA ILE A 214 5.47 22.53 7.88
C ILE A 214 4.90 21.37 7.07
N GLN A 215 3.61 21.11 7.25
CA GLN A 215 2.89 20.08 6.51
C GLN A 215 2.38 20.71 5.23
N THR A 216 2.69 20.07 4.11
CA THR A 216 2.35 20.58 2.78
C THR A 216 1.80 19.48 1.90
N VAL A 217 1.03 19.89 0.89
CA VAL A 217 0.66 19.05 -0.24
C VAL A 217 1.36 19.58 -1.48
N ALA A 218 2.16 18.74 -2.14
CA ALA A 218 2.79 19.05 -3.41
C ALA A 218 1.89 18.58 -4.55
N GLN A 219 1.42 19.53 -5.37
CA GLN A 219 0.58 19.25 -6.53
C GLN A 219 0.76 20.35 -7.57
N ASP A 220 0.82 19.99 -8.84
CA ASP A 220 0.88 20.90 -10.00
C ASP A 220 1.97 21.98 -9.89
N GLY A 221 3.13 21.59 -9.38
CA GLY A 221 4.28 22.48 -9.21
C GLY A 221 4.16 23.46 -8.05
N LEU A 222 3.21 23.28 -7.14
CA LEU A 222 3.01 24.12 -5.97
C LEU A 222 3.10 23.29 -4.68
N PHE A 223 3.59 23.93 -3.62
CA PHE A 223 3.48 23.43 -2.25
C PHE A 223 2.37 24.20 -1.54
N GLN A 224 1.21 23.58 -1.36
CA GLN A 224 0.16 24.15 -0.54
C GLN A 224 0.46 23.87 0.93
N ILE A 225 0.53 24.91 1.76
CA ILE A 225 0.80 24.77 3.20
C ILE A 225 -0.52 24.49 3.92
N GLU A 226 -0.57 23.40 4.68
CA GLU A 226 -1.75 23.04 5.48
C GLU A 226 -1.58 23.44 6.95
N GLU A 227 -0.39 23.20 7.49
CA GLU A 227 -0.10 23.38 8.92
C GLU A 227 1.34 23.83 9.15
N VAL A 228 1.54 24.73 10.12
CA VAL A 228 2.85 25.18 10.58
C VAL A 228 2.96 25.00 12.09
N SER A 229 3.71 23.97 12.48
CA SER A 229 3.95 23.54 13.86
C SER A 229 5.35 23.97 14.33
N TYR A 230 5.47 24.46 15.57
CA TYR A 230 6.77 24.81 16.18
C TYR A 230 7.11 23.89 17.36
N PHE A 231 8.34 23.38 17.34
CA PHE A 231 8.88 22.54 18.40
C PHE A 231 10.15 23.14 18.99
N SER A 232 10.17 23.38 20.30
CA SER A 232 11.39 23.85 20.97
C SER A 232 12.51 22.81 20.97
N LYS A 233 12.17 21.52 20.84
CA LYS A 233 13.12 20.41 20.71
C LYS A 233 13.04 19.84 19.29
N PRO A 234 14.12 19.89 18.50
CA PRO A 234 14.10 19.38 17.13
C PRO A 234 13.72 17.90 17.01
N ASP A 235 14.08 17.09 18.01
CA ASP A 235 13.75 15.66 18.08
C ASP A 235 12.26 15.32 17.93
N LEU A 236 11.38 16.26 18.27
CA LEU A 236 9.93 16.07 18.16
C LEU A 236 9.41 16.32 16.74
N ALA A 237 10.09 17.16 15.96
CA ALA A 237 9.74 17.38 14.56
C ALA A 237 10.03 16.13 13.71
N HIS A 238 11.04 15.32 14.12
CA HIS A 238 11.45 14.08 13.47
C HIS A 238 11.03 12.83 14.26
N ALA A 239 9.82 12.83 14.82
CA ALA A 239 9.36 11.76 15.69
C ALA A 239 9.22 10.41 14.94
N GLN A 240 10.24 9.55 15.02
CA GLN A 240 10.22 8.19 14.45
C GLN A 240 9.67 7.12 15.41
N THR A 241 9.56 7.45 16.70
CA THR A 241 9.08 6.52 17.74
C THR A 241 7.67 6.90 18.16
N ALA A 242 6.82 5.93 18.43
CA ALA A 242 5.44 6.14 18.90
C ALA A 242 5.35 7.09 20.12
N GLU A 243 6.29 7.00 21.06
CA GLU A 243 6.32 7.90 22.24
C GLU A 243 6.55 9.36 21.88
N LYS A 244 7.50 9.62 20.96
CA LYS A 244 7.78 10.98 20.46
C LYS A 244 6.63 11.50 19.62
N ASP A 245 5.99 10.64 18.83
CA ASP A 245 4.84 11.03 18.01
C ASP A 245 3.64 11.40 18.88
N TRP A 246 3.37 10.60 19.91
CA TRP A 246 2.36 10.93 20.91
C TRP A 246 2.64 12.26 21.63
N ALA A 247 3.91 12.48 22.00
CA ALA A 247 4.33 13.75 22.60
C ALA A 247 4.18 14.93 21.64
N ARG A 248 4.43 14.72 20.35
CA ARG A 248 4.21 15.70 19.27
C ARG A 248 2.73 16.06 19.15
N GLN A 249 1.84 15.07 19.09
CA GLN A 249 0.38 15.26 18.99
C GLN A 249 -0.22 15.96 20.23
N SER A 250 0.45 15.89 21.37
CA SER A 250 0.03 16.57 22.60
C SER A 250 0.36 18.08 22.61
N LEU A 251 1.17 18.56 21.66
CA LEU A 251 1.56 19.95 21.53
C LEU A 251 0.62 20.70 20.58
N TYR A 252 0.53 22.01 20.76
CA TYR A 252 -0.28 22.85 19.88
C TYR A 252 0.35 22.92 18.49
N ALA A 253 -0.43 22.53 17.49
CA ALA A 253 0.01 22.38 16.10
C ALA A 253 -0.04 23.69 15.28
N GLY A 254 -0.53 24.77 15.90
CA GLY A 254 -0.83 26.02 15.21
C GLY A 254 -2.32 26.14 14.84
N PRO A 255 -2.76 27.32 14.38
CA PRO A 255 -4.08 27.49 13.79
C PRO A 255 -4.10 26.90 12.37
N PRO A 256 -5.29 26.65 11.79
CA PRO A 256 -5.40 26.35 10.37
C PRO A 256 -4.71 27.42 9.53
N PHE A 257 -3.87 27.04 8.57
CA PHE A 257 -3.05 27.97 7.79
C PHE A 257 -3.90 29.03 7.07
N GLU A 258 -5.03 28.62 6.49
CA GLU A 258 -6.01 29.48 5.81
C GLU A 258 -6.57 30.62 6.68
N ASN A 259 -6.53 30.48 8.01
CA ASN A 259 -7.01 31.50 8.94
C ASN A 259 -5.92 32.53 9.31
N LEU A 260 -4.70 32.36 8.83
CA LEU A 260 -3.62 33.34 9.00
C LEU A 260 -3.86 34.56 8.10
N ASP A 261 -3.27 35.68 8.49
CA ASP A 261 -3.24 36.88 7.67
C ASP A 261 -2.60 36.61 6.29
N GLU A 262 -3.16 37.16 5.22
CA GLU A 262 -2.73 36.88 3.83
C GLU A 262 -1.25 37.21 3.60
N ASP A 263 -0.76 38.34 4.12
CA ASP A 263 0.65 38.71 3.99
C ASP A 263 1.57 37.71 4.72
N LEU A 264 1.12 37.19 5.87
CA LEU A 264 1.87 36.17 6.61
C LEU A 264 1.95 34.85 5.84
N GLN A 265 0.85 34.44 5.18
CA GLN A 265 0.84 33.24 4.33
C GLN A 265 1.86 33.40 3.19
N THR A 266 1.80 34.51 2.44
CA THR A 266 2.74 34.82 1.36
C THR A 266 4.20 34.85 1.84
N PHE A 267 4.47 35.39 3.03
CA PHE A 267 5.83 35.39 3.58
C PHE A 267 6.32 34.00 3.99
N LEU A 268 5.44 33.10 4.42
CA LEU A 268 5.79 31.70 4.71
C LEU A 268 6.09 30.91 3.44
N GLU A 269 5.33 31.13 2.37
CA GLU A 269 5.60 30.54 1.05
C GLU A 269 6.96 31.00 0.52
N ARG A 270 7.22 32.32 0.53
CA ARG A 270 8.52 32.87 0.12
C ARG A 270 9.67 32.34 0.99
N TYR A 271 9.43 32.15 2.29
CA TYR A 271 10.42 31.57 3.21
C TYR A 271 10.82 30.15 2.78
N LEU A 272 9.86 29.33 2.32
CA LEU A 272 10.14 28.00 1.77
C LEU A 272 10.86 28.08 0.42
N GLU A 273 10.43 28.97 -0.47
CA GLU A 273 11.02 29.14 -1.79
C GLU A 273 12.51 29.54 -1.72
N GLU A 274 12.88 30.48 -0.84
CA GLU A 274 14.27 30.89 -0.61
C GLU A 274 15.19 29.73 -0.16
N ARG A 275 14.61 28.67 0.41
CA ARG A 275 15.30 27.46 0.88
C ARG A 275 15.39 26.37 -0.20
N GLY A 276 14.84 26.62 -1.38
CA GLY A 276 14.80 25.69 -2.50
C GLY A 276 13.62 24.72 -2.46
N ILE A 277 12.59 25.01 -1.66
CA ILE A 277 11.28 24.34 -1.77
C ILE A 277 10.47 25.12 -2.81
N ASN A 278 10.63 24.75 -4.07
CA ASN A 278 10.13 25.51 -5.23
C ASN A 278 9.35 24.61 -6.19
N ALA A 279 8.85 25.18 -7.29
CA ALA A 279 8.07 24.45 -8.27
C ALA A 279 8.80 23.26 -8.92
N GLU A 280 10.11 23.39 -9.13
CA GLU A 280 10.95 22.30 -9.66
C GLU A 280 10.93 21.09 -8.70
N LEU A 281 11.07 21.34 -7.39
CA LEU A 281 10.99 20.29 -6.39
C LEU A 281 9.57 19.71 -6.26
N ALA A 282 8.54 20.55 -6.32
CA ALA A 282 7.14 20.11 -6.25
C ALA A 282 6.78 19.15 -7.40
N ASN A 283 7.23 19.45 -8.62
CA ASN A 283 6.99 18.59 -9.79
C ASN A 283 7.79 17.27 -9.74
N MET A 284 8.97 17.28 -9.13
CA MET A 284 9.82 16.07 -9.04
C MET A 284 9.33 15.06 -8.00
N ILE A 285 8.62 15.49 -6.95
CA ILE A 285 8.18 14.59 -5.88
C ILE A 285 7.21 13.50 -6.38
N PRO A 286 6.15 13.81 -7.14
CA PRO A 286 5.29 12.78 -7.75
C PRO A 286 6.07 11.81 -8.64
N ASP A 287 6.98 12.31 -9.49
CA ASP A 287 7.87 11.50 -10.32
C ASP A 287 8.70 10.52 -9.46
N TYR A 288 9.27 11.02 -8.36
CA TYR A 288 10.07 10.19 -7.44
C TYR A 288 9.22 9.09 -6.83
N ILE A 289 8.00 9.42 -6.39
CA ILE A 289 7.08 8.46 -5.78
C ILE A 289 6.72 7.36 -6.78
N GLN A 290 6.37 7.69 -8.03
CA GLN A 290 6.07 6.70 -9.07
C GLN A 290 7.28 5.77 -9.34
N VAL A 291 8.47 6.35 -9.54
CA VAL A 291 9.70 5.58 -9.79
C VAL A 291 10.04 4.67 -8.61
N LYS A 292 9.83 5.13 -7.37
CA LYS A 292 10.06 4.31 -6.19
C LYS A 292 9.00 3.22 -6.05
N GLU A 293 7.72 3.51 -6.27
CA GLU A 293 6.65 2.50 -6.20
C GLU A 293 6.92 1.37 -7.18
N GLN A 294 7.28 1.68 -8.43
CA GLN A 294 7.60 0.67 -9.42
C GLN A 294 8.76 -0.23 -8.98
N LYS A 295 9.82 0.36 -8.39
CA LYS A 295 10.96 -0.41 -7.85
C LYS A 295 10.56 -1.30 -6.67
N GLU A 296 9.75 -0.78 -5.75
CA GLU A 296 9.26 -1.53 -4.59
C GLU A 296 8.29 -2.64 -5.01
N TYR A 297 7.46 -2.41 -6.02
CA TYR A 297 6.56 -3.41 -6.59
C TYR A 297 7.33 -4.59 -7.21
N VAL A 298 8.33 -4.31 -8.05
CA VAL A 298 9.21 -5.35 -8.62
C VAL A 298 9.91 -6.14 -7.51
N ARG A 299 10.41 -5.45 -6.48
CA ARG A 299 11.03 -6.09 -5.32
C ARG A 299 10.05 -6.95 -4.54
N TRP A 300 8.81 -6.49 -4.38
CA TRP A 300 7.75 -7.23 -3.71
C TRP A 300 7.41 -8.51 -4.48
N LEU A 301 7.21 -8.42 -5.80
CA LEU A 301 7.00 -9.59 -6.68
C LEU A 301 8.12 -10.61 -6.51
N GLU A 302 9.37 -10.15 -6.53
CA GLU A 302 10.55 -11.01 -6.36
C GLU A 302 10.56 -11.72 -4.99
N ASN A 303 10.30 -10.99 -3.92
CA ASN A 303 10.26 -11.54 -2.56
C ASN A 303 9.13 -12.55 -2.37
N VAL A 304 7.92 -12.24 -2.87
CA VAL A 304 6.75 -13.11 -2.76
C VAL A 304 6.95 -14.38 -3.58
N LYS A 305 7.45 -14.25 -4.81
CA LYS A 305 7.81 -15.42 -5.64
C LYS A 305 8.84 -16.31 -4.94
N ASN A 306 9.89 -15.73 -4.39
CA ASN A 306 10.94 -16.47 -3.67
C ASN A 306 10.38 -17.19 -2.44
N PHE A 307 9.43 -16.58 -1.72
CA PHE A 307 8.77 -17.20 -0.58
C PHE A 307 7.90 -18.40 -0.98
N ILE A 308 7.11 -18.28 -2.06
CA ILE A 308 6.22 -19.34 -2.54
C ILE A 308 7.02 -20.50 -3.17
N SER A 309 8.18 -20.19 -3.75
CA SER A 309 9.04 -21.19 -4.39
C SER A 309 9.98 -21.94 -3.43
N ALA A 310 10.00 -21.58 -2.14
CA ALA A 310 10.92 -22.12 -1.12
C ALA A 310 10.42 -23.44 -0.49
#